data_AF-A0A6A4LHG2-F1
#
_entry.id   AF-A0A6A4LHG2-F1
#
_cell.length_a   1.000
_cell.length_b   1.000
_cell.length_c   1.000
_cell.angle_alpha   90.00
_cell.angle_beta   90.00
_cell.angle_gamma   90.00
#
_symmetry.space_group_name_H-M   'P 1'
#
loop_
_entity.id
_entity.type
_entity.pdbx_description
1 polymer ?
#
loop_
_entity_poly.entity_id
_entity_poly.type
_entity_poly.pdbx_seq_one_letter_code
_entity_poly.pdbx_strand_id
1 'polypeptide(L)'
;MVKRQVRGSIICTASAASVLGGLGPIAYNTSKHGLVGLVRAAASELGKHGIRVNCVSPYFVATPLAISGMSAMGINNASGIEALASSAGNLKGVALKAKHIAEAALFLASDESSVYVSGHNLVVDGGYTVVDNSIIFLLELLPSKPPSYIRVAEEHHDDGSPHVHCLIQFPYKFQTINRQFFDLTSAIGSEQYHGNYQAARDAATVNDYIAKEGVFVEHGEFIGRKQKSSADVVYREAISQDNTESALEVIRQGAPCDYVINFDKVKTNLNRIYKKPPTPYTNPFSDFENIPAIMTEWAHENIRDPAYETPAGPQQGPSP
;
A
#
# COMPACT_ATOMS: atom_id res chain seq x y z
N MET A 1 -44.51 25.89 14.05
CA MET A 1 -44.77 24.52 14.57
C MET A 1 -44.90 24.53 16.08
N VAL A 2 -43.87 24.96 16.83
CA VAL A 2 -43.89 25.05 18.32
C VAL A 2 -45.14 25.77 18.86
N LYS A 3 -45.41 27.02 18.43
CA LYS A 3 -46.60 27.78 18.87
C LYS A 3 -47.93 27.06 18.61
N ARG A 4 -47.99 26.22 17.58
CA ARG A 4 -49.18 25.45 17.19
C ARG A 4 -49.22 24.04 17.80
N GLN A 5 -48.20 23.65 18.58
CA GLN A 5 -48.06 22.30 19.17
C GLN A 5 -48.15 21.17 18.15
N VAL A 6 -47.58 21.38 16.95
CA VAL A 6 -47.58 20.40 15.86
C VAL A 6 -46.17 19.82 15.71
N ARG A 7 -46.08 18.48 15.71
CA ARG A 7 -44.86 17.72 15.36
C ARG A 7 -44.55 17.87 13.87
N GLY A 8 -43.36 17.47 13.44
CA GLY A 8 -43.11 17.32 12.00
C GLY A 8 -41.64 17.32 11.61
N SER A 9 -41.39 17.58 10.34
CA SER A 9 -40.06 17.52 9.74
C SER A 9 -39.72 18.82 9.03
N ILE A 10 -38.54 19.37 9.32
CA ILE A 10 -37.93 20.49 8.61
C ILE A 10 -36.76 19.94 7.82
N ILE A 11 -36.76 20.17 6.51
CA ILE A 11 -35.72 19.70 5.60
C ILE A 11 -35.11 20.91 4.91
N CYS A 12 -33.79 21.06 5.06
CA CYS A 12 -33.01 22.10 4.41
C CYS A 12 -32.22 21.53 3.24
N THR A 13 -32.03 22.32 2.18
CA THR A 13 -31.20 21.93 1.04
C THR A 13 -29.78 22.50 1.22
N ALA A 14 -28.85 21.66 1.64
CA ALA A 14 -27.45 21.99 1.75
C ALA A 14 -26.72 21.71 0.41
N SER A 15 -25.61 20.99 0.42
CA SER A 15 -24.80 20.63 -0.76
C SER A 15 -23.68 19.67 -0.35
N ALA A 16 -23.13 18.88 -1.27
CA ALA A 16 -21.84 18.21 -1.09
C ALA A 16 -20.73 19.20 -0.65
N ALA A 17 -20.84 20.47 -1.03
CA ALA A 17 -20.00 21.57 -0.58
C ALA A 17 -20.11 21.91 0.92
N SER A 18 -21.01 21.25 1.66
CA SER A 18 -21.09 21.32 3.13
C SER A 18 -20.23 20.26 3.83
N VAL A 19 -19.62 19.37 3.06
CA VAL A 19 -18.76 18.27 3.53
C VAL A 19 -17.35 18.45 2.99
N LEU A 20 -17.23 18.79 1.71
CA LEU A 20 -15.95 19.08 1.06
C LEU A 20 -15.79 20.56 0.73
N GLY A 21 -14.57 21.06 0.86
CA GLY A 21 -14.16 22.33 0.28
C GLY A 21 -14.04 22.24 -1.25
N GLY A 22 -13.97 23.40 -1.91
CA GLY A 22 -13.68 23.47 -3.35
C GLY A 22 -14.83 23.19 -4.31
N LEU A 23 -16.01 22.80 -3.83
CA LEU A 23 -17.20 22.56 -4.68
C LEU A 23 -18.02 23.82 -5.00
N GLY A 24 -17.43 25.00 -4.80
CA GLY A 24 -18.06 26.29 -5.06
C GLY A 24 -17.24 27.46 -4.49
N PRO A 25 -17.68 28.70 -4.76
CA PRO A 25 -17.05 29.90 -4.18
C PRO A 25 -17.05 29.87 -2.65
N ILE A 26 -16.09 30.56 -2.02
CA ILE A 26 -15.92 30.58 -0.55
C ILE A 26 -17.24 30.91 0.16
N ALA A 27 -17.95 31.95 -0.28
CA ALA A 27 -19.23 32.35 0.32
C ALA A 27 -20.29 31.22 0.25
N TYR A 28 -20.31 30.46 -0.84
CA TYR A 28 -21.21 29.33 -1.00
C TYR A 28 -20.84 28.20 -0.02
N ASN A 29 -19.58 27.76 -0.01
CA ASN A 29 -19.12 26.69 0.89
C ASN A 29 -19.36 27.03 2.36
N THR A 30 -19.01 28.26 2.77
CA THR A 30 -19.24 28.76 4.13
C THR A 30 -20.73 28.74 4.49
N SER A 31 -21.59 29.20 3.58
CA SER A 31 -23.05 29.18 3.82
C SER A 31 -23.60 27.75 3.98
N LYS A 32 -23.08 26.80 3.21
CA LYS A 32 -23.55 25.40 3.22
C LYS A 32 -23.04 24.63 4.43
N HIS A 33 -21.80 24.85 4.86
CA HIS A 33 -21.30 24.35 6.15
C HIS A 33 -22.08 24.96 7.32
N GLY A 34 -22.32 26.27 7.29
CA GLY A 34 -23.12 26.97 8.30
C GLY A 34 -24.54 26.43 8.41
N LEU A 35 -25.17 26.09 7.29
CA LEU A 35 -26.51 25.49 7.27
C LEU A 35 -26.54 24.12 7.95
N VAL A 36 -25.52 23.28 7.76
CA VAL A 36 -25.42 21.99 8.48
C VAL A 36 -25.26 22.22 9.99
N GLY A 37 -24.46 23.20 10.39
CA GLY A 37 -24.35 23.62 11.79
C GLY A 37 -25.69 24.08 12.37
N LEU A 38 -26.42 24.93 11.63
CA LEU A 38 -27.75 25.40 12.00
C LEU A 38 -28.75 24.25 12.16
N VAL A 39 -28.74 23.28 11.25
CA VAL A 39 -29.62 22.10 11.32
C VAL A 39 -29.35 21.27 12.58
N ARG A 40 -28.08 21.08 12.96
CA ARG A 40 -27.71 20.38 14.20
C ARG A 40 -28.18 21.14 15.45
N ALA A 41 -27.98 22.46 15.47
CA ALA A 41 -28.45 23.30 16.57
C ALA A 41 -29.98 23.28 16.69
N ALA A 42 -30.69 23.45 15.58
CA ALA A 42 -32.15 23.42 15.54
C ALA A 42 -32.71 22.04 15.92
N ALA A 43 -32.08 20.94 15.52
CA ALA A 43 -32.48 19.59 15.92
C ALA A 43 -32.39 19.41 17.44
N SER A 44 -31.34 19.94 18.08
CA SER A 44 -31.18 19.91 19.54
C SER A 44 -32.29 20.67 20.27
N GLU A 45 -32.62 21.89 19.80
CA GLU A 45 -33.63 22.74 20.46
C GLU A 45 -35.07 22.28 20.20
N LEU A 46 -35.36 21.82 18.99
CA LEU A 46 -36.71 21.51 18.54
C LEU A 46 -37.12 20.05 18.77
N GLY A 47 -36.15 19.16 19.04
CA GLY A 47 -36.40 17.73 19.27
C GLY A 47 -37.40 17.46 20.40
N LYS A 48 -37.34 18.23 21.50
CA LYS A 48 -38.29 18.16 22.62
C LYS A 48 -39.75 18.45 22.24
N HIS A 49 -39.96 19.12 21.11
CA HIS A 49 -41.28 19.42 20.55
C HIS A 49 -41.73 18.39 19.50
N GLY A 50 -40.98 17.30 19.31
CA GLY A 50 -41.25 16.30 18.26
C GLY A 50 -41.05 16.84 16.85
N ILE A 51 -40.14 17.82 16.68
CA ILE A 51 -39.79 18.38 15.38
C ILE A 51 -38.40 17.89 15.00
N ARG A 52 -38.30 17.21 13.86
CA ARG A 52 -37.04 16.73 13.28
C ARG A 52 -36.50 17.79 12.34
N VAL A 53 -35.17 17.95 12.31
CA VAL A 53 -34.52 18.93 11.43
C VAL A 53 -33.35 18.26 10.75
N ASN A 54 -33.35 18.19 9.41
CA ASN A 54 -32.32 17.51 8.64
C ASN A 54 -31.93 18.30 7.39
N CYS A 55 -30.80 17.94 6.79
CA CYS A 55 -30.37 18.41 5.48
C CYS A 55 -30.46 17.30 4.44
N VAL A 56 -30.80 17.66 3.20
CA VAL A 56 -30.40 16.92 2.00
C VAL A 56 -29.28 17.70 1.32
N SER A 57 -28.19 17.03 0.99
CA SER A 57 -26.99 17.60 0.38
C SER A 57 -26.73 16.99 -1.00
N PRO A 58 -27.24 17.61 -2.07
CA PRO A 58 -26.96 17.18 -3.44
C PRO A 58 -25.52 17.48 -3.85
N TYR A 59 -24.98 16.64 -4.74
CA TYR A 59 -23.82 16.97 -5.58
C TYR A 59 -24.27 17.71 -6.87
N PHE A 60 -23.69 17.41 -8.02
CA PHE A 60 -24.08 18.01 -9.30
C PHE A 60 -25.46 17.52 -9.75
N VAL A 61 -26.42 18.43 -9.76
CA VAL A 61 -27.75 18.23 -10.31
C VAL A 61 -27.98 19.29 -11.38
N ALA A 62 -28.42 18.86 -12.57
CA ALA A 62 -28.71 19.73 -13.70
C ALA A 62 -29.89 20.68 -13.40
N THR A 63 -29.56 21.81 -12.79
CA THR A 63 -30.49 22.91 -12.46
C THR A 63 -30.02 24.19 -13.14
N PRO A 64 -30.89 25.19 -13.35
CA PRO A 64 -30.46 26.48 -13.89
C PRO A 64 -29.31 27.11 -13.10
N LEU A 65 -29.32 26.98 -11.76
CA LEU A 65 -28.23 27.46 -10.89
C LEU A 65 -26.90 26.77 -11.20
N ALA A 66 -26.90 25.44 -11.33
CA ALA A 66 -25.70 24.68 -11.64
C ALA A 66 -25.18 25.01 -13.05
N ILE A 67 -26.07 25.13 -14.03
CA ILE A 67 -25.70 25.49 -15.40
C ILE A 67 -25.04 26.88 -15.42
N SER A 68 -25.67 27.89 -14.80
CA SER A 68 -25.09 29.24 -14.73
C SER A 68 -23.77 29.28 -13.95
N GLY A 69 -23.64 28.51 -12.87
CA GLY A 69 -22.42 28.45 -12.07
C GLY A 69 -21.24 27.81 -12.81
N MET A 70 -21.51 26.90 -13.74
CA MET A 70 -20.48 26.15 -14.49
C MET A 70 -20.22 26.72 -15.89
N SER A 71 -20.94 27.77 -16.30
CA SER A 71 -20.78 28.39 -17.62
C SER A 71 -19.36 28.90 -17.88
N ALA A 72 -18.69 29.41 -16.85
CA ALA A 72 -17.29 29.86 -16.96
C ALA A 72 -16.31 28.70 -17.28
N MET A 73 -16.69 27.46 -16.99
CA MET A 73 -15.95 26.25 -17.33
C MET A 73 -16.42 25.61 -18.65
N GLY A 74 -17.23 26.32 -19.44
CA GLY A 74 -17.74 25.85 -20.73
C GLY A 74 -18.91 24.86 -20.64
N ILE A 75 -19.42 24.55 -19.44
CA ILE A 75 -20.56 23.66 -19.24
C ILE A 75 -21.84 24.49 -19.18
N ASN A 76 -22.56 24.54 -20.29
CA ASN A 76 -23.70 25.43 -20.49
C ASN A 76 -25.05 24.72 -20.66
N ASN A 77 -25.11 23.40 -20.44
CA ASN A 77 -26.31 22.60 -20.65
C ASN A 77 -26.46 21.50 -19.59
N ALA A 78 -27.66 20.95 -19.48
CA ALA A 78 -27.97 19.89 -18.54
C ALA A 78 -27.15 18.61 -18.77
N SER A 79 -26.94 18.23 -20.03
CA SER A 79 -26.18 17.03 -20.40
C SER A 79 -24.71 17.12 -19.97
N GLY A 80 -24.08 18.29 -20.05
CA GLY A 80 -22.72 18.51 -19.57
C GLY A 80 -22.60 18.41 -18.05
N ILE A 81 -23.59 18.91 -17.31
CA ILE A 81 -23.66 18.74 -15.85
C ILE A 81 -23.85 17.27 -15.48
N GLU A 82 -24.75 16.56 -16.16
CA GLU A 82 -24.97 15.13 -15.93
C GLU A 82 -23.72 14.30 -16.28
N ALA A 83 -23.03 14.64 -17.36
CA ALA A 83 -21.78 13.99 -17.76
C ALA A 83 -20.68 14.20 -16.71
N LEU A 84 -20.52 15.44 -16.21
CA LEU A 84 -19.58 15.76 -15.15
C LEU A 84 -19.92 15.01 -13.85
N ALA A 85 -21.20 14.99 -13.47
CA ALA A 85 -21.66 14.26 -12.30
C ALA A 85 -21.35 12.76 -12.43
N SER A 86 -21.54 12.18 -13.62
CA SER A 86 -21.29 10.76 -13.87
C SER A 86 -19.79 10.43 -14.00
N SER A 87 -18.97 11.34 -14.52
CA SER A 87 -17.53 11.13 -14.61
C SER A 87 -16.89 11.21 -13.23
N ALA A 88 -17.22 12.25 -12.46
CA ALA A 88 -16.67 12.48 -11.13
C ALA A 88 -17.26 11.54 -10.06
N GLY A 89 -18.54 11.17 -10.16
CA GLY A 89 -19.21 10.32 -9.18
C GLY A 89 -18.73 8.87 -9.21
N ASN A 90 -18.67 8.22 -8.04
CA ASN A 90 -18.22 6.83 -7.92
C ASN A 90 -19.26 5.82 -8.41
N LEU A 91 -20.55 6.10 -8.18
CA LEU A 91 -21.65 5.29 -8.69
C LEU A 91 -21.80 5.47 -10.21
N LYS A 92 -21.31 4.50 -10.98
CA LYS A 92 -21.36 4.52 -12.46
C LYS A 92 -22.72 4.03 -12.99
N GLY A 93 -23.08 4.51 -14.19
CA GLY A 93 -24.27 4.09 -14.93
C GLY A 93 -25.58 4.78 -14.53
N VAL A 94 -25.58 5.63 -13.51
CA VAL A 94 -26.76 6.39 -13.06
C VAL A 94 -26.43 7.88 -12.98
N ALA A 95 -27.12 8.68 -13.78
CA ALA A 95 -27.04 10.14 -13.67
C ALA A 95 -27.90 10.63 -12.50
N LEU A 96 -27.32 11.47 -11.63
CA LEU A 96 -28.06 12.10 -10.54
C LEU A 96 -29.07 13.12 -11.09
N LYS A 97 -30.35 12.95 -10.75
CA LYS A 97 -31.46 13.80 -11.21
C LYS A 97 -32.19 14.43 -10.05
N ALA A 98 -32.90 15.53 -10.30
CA ALA A 98 -33.74 16.20 -9.30
C ALA A 98 -34.72 15.24 -8.61
N LYS A 99 -35.26 14.24 -9.32
CA LYS A 99 -36.11 13.20 -8.74
C LYS A 99 -35.43 12.43 -7.60
N HIS A 100 -34.14 12.12 -7.69
CA HIS A 100 -33.43 11.39 -6.64
C HIS A 100 -33.30 12.23 -5.37
N ILE A 101 -33.12 13.55 -5.51
CA ILE A 101 -33.11 14.49 -4.39
C ILE A 101 -34.50 14.60 -3.77
N ALA A 102 -35.56 14.60 -4.59
CA ALA A 102 -36.93 14.61 -4.12
C ALA A 102 -37.28 13.33 -3.32
N GLU A 103 -36.86 12.16 -3.78
CA GLU A 103 -37.04 10.90 -3.04
C GLU A 103 -36.28 10.90 -1.70
N ALA A 104 -35.06 11.44 -1.68
CA ALA A 104 -34.30 11.60 -0.43
C ALA A 104 -34.99 12.56 0.56
N ALA A 105 -35.55 13.66 0.06
CA ALA A 105 -36.35 14.58 0.86
C ALA A 105 -37.65 13.91 1.34
N LEU A 106 -38.31 13.10 0.50
CA LEU A 106 -39.50 12.34 0.85
C LEU A 106 -39.22 11.34 1.98
N PHE A 107 -38.08 10.64 1.91
CA PHE A 107 -37.63 9.77 3.01
C PHE A 107 -37.51 10.55 4.33
N LEU A 108 -36.83 11.70 4.33
CA LEU A 108 -36.68 12.53 5.54
C LEU A 108 -38.00 13.18 6.00
N ALA A 109 -38.98 13.33 5.11
CA ALA A 109 -40.31 13.81 5.44
C ALA A 109 -41.18 12.70 6.03
N SER A 110 -40.92 11.44 5.72
CA SER A 110 -41.69 10.28 6.17
C SER A 110 -41.72 10.17 7.70
N ASP A 111 -42.93 10.06 8.25
CA ASP A 111 -43.17 9.86 9.68
C ASP A 111 -42.89 8.42 10.15
N GLU A 112 -42.77 7.46 9.24
CA GLU A 112 -42.40 6.08 9.55
C GLU A 112 -40.90 5.86 9.34
N SER A 113 -40.42 6.12 8.12
CA SER A 113 -39.09 5.70 7.67
C SER A 113 -37.96 6.53 8.30
N SER A 114 -38.24 7.77 8.70
CA SER A 114 -37.23 8.69 9.25
C SER A 114 -37.59 9.21 10.65
N VAL A 115 -38.49 8.52 11.35
CA VAL A 115 -39.01 8.92 12.67
C VAL A 115 -37.93 9.22 13.70
N TYR A 116 -36.77 8.55 13.58
CA TYR A 116 -35.62 8.71 14.49
C TYR A 116 -34.41 9.39 13.84
N VAL A 117 -34.58 10.01 12.67
CA VAL A 117 -33.52 10.74 11.95
C VAL A 117 -33.71 12.25 12.17
N SER A 118 -32.81 12.86 12.93
CA SER A 118 -32.77 14.31 13.19
C SER A 118 -31.32 14.78 13.35
N GLY A 119 -31.01 16.01 12.91
CA GLY A 119 -29.66 16.58 12.88
C GLY A 119 -28.76 16.01 11.77
N HIS A 120 -29.32 15.20 10.87
CA HIS A 120 -28.57 14.47 9.87
C HIS A 120 -28.35 15.28 8.59
N ASN A 121 -27.19 15.10 7.95
CA ASN A 121 -26.89 15.61 6.63
C ASN A 121 -26.89 14.45 5.62
N LEU A 122 -28.02 14.23 4.95
CA LEU A 122 -28.15 13.17 3.96
C LEU A 122 -27.50 13.60 2.65
N VAL A 123 -26.26 13.16 2.42
CA VAL A 123 -25.52 13.44 1.19
C VAL A 123 -26.00 12.51 0.08
N VAL A 124 -26.33 13.09 -1.08
CA VAL A 124 -26.81 12.37 -2.27
C VAL A 124 -25.88 12.69 -3.43
N ASP A 125 -24.79 11.92 -3.54
CA ASP A 125 -23.67 12.22 -4.42
C ASP A 125 -23.04 10.98 -5.09
N GLY A 126 -23.63 9.80 -4.92
CA GLY A 126 -23.09 8.55 -5.46
C GLY A 126 -21.74 8.16 -4.86
N GLY A 127 -21.44 8.59 -3.63
CA GLY A 127 -20.20 8.28 -2.92
C GLY A 127 -19.04 9.22 -3.25
N TYR A 128 -19.29 10.34 -3.94
CA TYR A 128 -18.24 11.28 -4.34
C TYR A 128 -17.45 11.86 -3.14
N THR A 129 -18.15 12.24 -2.07
CA THR A 129 -17.55 12.93 -0.93
C THR A 129 -16.80 12.04 0.05
N VAL A 130 -16.90 10.70 -0.10
CA VAL A 130 -16.37 9.72 0.87
C VAL A 130 -15.31 8.80 0.29
N VAL A 131 -15.04 8.89 -1.01
CA VAL A 131 -13.99 8.12 -1.67
C VAL A 131 -12.94 9.09 -2.18
N ASP A 132 -11.68 8.79 -1.91
CA ASP A 132 -10.56 9.52 -2.47
C ASP A 132 -10.38 9.17 -3.95
N ASN A 133 -10.55 10.18 -4.80
CA ASN A 133 -10.47 10.06 -6.26
C ASN A 133 -9.05 10.30 -6.80
N SER A 134 -8.03 10.46 -5.95
CA SER A 134 -6.64 10.74 -6.36
C SER A 134 -6.10 9.72 -7.35
N ILE A 135 -6.44 8.44 -7.18
CA ILE A 135 -6.07 7.37 -8.10
C ILE A 135 -6.76 7.52 -9.45
N ILE A 136 -8.06 7.81 -9.46
CA ILE A 136 -8.84 7.95 -10.69
C ILE A 136 -8.25 9.10 -11.53
N PHE A 137 -7.93 10.21 -10.89
CA PHE A 137 -7.25 11.33 -11.54
C PHE A 137 -5.92 10.91 -12.19
N LEU A 138 -5.08 10.14 -11.50
CA LEU A 138 -3.81 9.67 -12.03
C LEU A 138 -3.98 8.69 -13.20
N LEU A 139 -5.02 7.85 -13.16
CA LEU A 139 -5.37 6.97 -14.27
C LEU A 139 -5.87 7.76 -15.49
N GLU A 140 -6.66 8.82 -15.28
CA GLU A 140 -7.15 9.71 -16.34
C GLU A 140 -6.04 10.55 -16.99
N LEU A 141 -4.98 10.88 -16.24
CA LEU A 141 -3.79 11.54 -16.78
C LEU A 141 -3.03 10.65 -17.80
N LEU A 142 -3.20 9.33 -17.71
CA LEU A 142 -2.42 8.32 -18.46
C LEU A 142 -3.31 7.33 -19.24
N PRO A 143 -4.24 7.79 -20.10
CA PRO A 143 -5.29 6.95 -20.66
C PRO A 143 -4.77 5.96 -21.72
N SER A 144 -3.67 6.29 -22.42
CA SER A 144 -3.11 5.45 -23.49
C SER A 144 -2.18 4.35 -22.98
N LYS A 145 -1.55 4.58 -21.83
CA LYS A 145 -0.59 3.66 -21.22
C LYS A 145 -0.75 3.74 -19.69
N PRO A 146 -1.69 3.00 -19.12
CA PRO A 146 -1.95 3.08 -17.70
C PRO A 146 -0.79 2.48 -16.89
N PRO A 147 -0.52 3.02 -15.68
CA PRO A 147 0.39 2.40 -14.74
C PRO A 147 -0.15 1.05 -14.24
N SER A 148 0.75 0.17 -13.82
CA SER A 148 0.41 -1.15 -13.28
C SER A 148 0.09 -1.11 -11.79
N TYR A 149 0.65 -0.13 -11.08
CA TYR A 149 0.40 0.09 -9.67
C TYR A 149 0.49 1.58 -9.32
N ILE A 150 -0.42 2.04 -8.47
CA ILE A 150 -0.43 3.38 -7.89
C ILE A 150 -0.70 3.25 -6.40
N ARG A 151 0.05 3.96 -5.57
CA ARG A 151 -0.31 4.22 -4.18
C ARG A 151 -0.19 5.71 -3.87
N VAL A 152 -1.20 6.25 -3.21
CA VAL A 152 -1.27 7.66 -2.81
C VAL A 152 -1.54 7.73 -1.30
N ALA A 153 -0.78 8.55 -0.58
CA ALA A 153 -1.04 8.89 0.81
C ALA A 153 -0.93 10.40 1.03
N GLU A 154 -1.75 10.90 1.96
CA GLU A 154 -1.63 12.25 2.48
C GLU A 154 -0.74 12.22 3.73
N GLU A 155 0.27 13.09 3.77
CA GLU A 155 1.17 13.34 4.89
C GLU A 155 1.03 14.82 5.28
N HIS A 156 0.99 15.15 6.56
CA HIS A 156 0.98 16.54 6.99
C HIS A 156 2.41 17.01 7.21
N HIS A 157 2.79 18.16 6.65
CA HIS A 157 4.04 18.83 7.02
C HIS A 157 4.00 19.24 8.49
N ASP A 158 5.17 19.55 9.07
CA ASP A 158 5.30 20.05 10.45
C ASP A 158 4.48 21.34 10.70
N ASP A 159 4.15 22.09 9.64
CA ASP A 159 3.32 23.29 9.67
C ASP A 159 1.80 23.02 9.60
N GLY A 160 1.41 21.74 9.48
CA GLY A 160 0.03 21.28 9.33
C GLY A 160 -0.53 21.39 7.91
N SER A 161 0.26 21.80 6.93
CA SER A 161 -0.16 21.81 5.53
C SER A 161 -0.17 20.38 4.95
N PRO A 162 -1.21 20.00 4.18
CA PRO A 162 -1.28 18.67 3.59
C PRO A 162 -0.28 18.54 2.44
N HIS A 163 0.40 17.39 2.39
CA HIS A 163 1.35 16.98 1.37
C HIS A 163 0.95 15.61 0.84
N VAL A 164 1.05 15.39 -0.47
CA VAL A 164 0.64 14.11 -1.07
C VAL A 164 1.87 13.37 -1.55
N HIS A 165 2.08 12.16 -1.04
CA HIS A 165 3.06 11.21 -1.56
C HIS A 165 2.38 10.24 -2.51
N CYS A 166 2.96 10.07 -3.69
CA CYS A 166 2.46 9.15 -4.70
C CYS A 166 3.59 8.27 -5.24
N LEU A 167 3.38 6.96 -5.25
CA LEU A 167 4.23 5.99 -5.93
C LEU A 167 3.49 5.43 -7.14
N ILE A 168 4.06 5.61 -8.33
CA ILE A 168 3.52 5.12 -9.59
C ILE A 168 4.51 4.13 -10.20
N GLN A 169 4.06 2.90 -10.46
CA GLN A 169 4.80 1.86 -11.16
C GLN A 169 4.18 1.63 -12.53
N PHE A 170 5.03 1.59 -13.55
CA PHE A 170 4.63 1.34 -14.93
C PHE A 170 5.08 -0.07 -15.37
N PRO A 171 4.28 -0.77 -16.21
CA PRO A 171 4.70 -2.05 -16.79
C PRO A 171 5.77 -1.88 -17.89
N TYR A 172 6.15 -0.64 -18.20
CA TYR A 172 7.15 -0.28 -19.19
C TYR A 172 8.11 0.78 -18.63
N LYS A 173 9.24 0.98 -19.32
CA LYS A 173 10.18 2.05 -18.96
C LYS A 173 9.58 3.41 -19.30
N PHE A 174 9.08 4.12 -18.29
CA PHE A 174 8.57 5.47 -18.45
C PHE A 174 9.72 6.46 -18.71
N GLN A 175 9.57 7.29 -19.75
CA GLN A 175 10.49 8.36 -20.08
C GLN A 175 9.67 9.58 -20.50
N THR A 176 9.95 10.73 -19.89
CA THR A 176 9.38 12.02 -20.29
C THR A 176 10.49 13.04 -20.45
N ILE A 177 10.36 13.89 -21.47
CA ILE A 177 11.22 15.07 -21.68
C ILE A 177 10.54 16.30 -21.06
N ASN A 178 9.20 16.26 -20.96
CA ASN A 178 8.42 17.35 -20.39
C ASN A 178 8.49 17.29 -18.86
N ARG A 179 9.12 18.32 -18.27
CA ARG A 179 9.21 18.46 -16.81
C ARG A 179 7.88 18.79 -16.15
N GLN A 180 6.91 19.26 -16.92
CA GLN A 180 5.57 19.66 -16.47
C GLN A 180 4.54 18.53 -16.61
N PHE A 181 4.99 17.33 -16.99
CA PHE A 181 4.08 16.23 -17.31
C PHE A 181 3.17 15.83 -16.14
N PHE A 182 3.65 15.98 -14.90
CA PHE A 182 2.91 15.65 -13.67
C PHE A 182 2.42 16.90 -12.93
N ASP A 183 2.38 18.06 -13.57
CA ASP A 183 1.90 19.27 -12.92
C ASP A 183 0.39 19.18 -12.70
N LEU A 184 -0.01 19.47 -11.47
CA LEU A 184 -1.42 19.56 -11.12
C LEU A 184 -1.85 21.01 -11.28
N THR A 185 -2.89 21.24 -12.07
CA THR A 185 -3.52 22.57 -12.14
C THR A 185 -4.72 22.56 -11.21
N SER A 186 -4.85 23.57 -10.36
CA SER A 186 -6.04 23.73 -9.53
C SER A 186 -7.28 23.85 -10.42
N ALA A 187 -8.35 23.13 -10.10
CA ALA A 187 -9.61 23.23 -10.84
C ALA A 187 -10.32 24.59 -10.66
N ILE A 188 -9.91 25.36 -9.64
CA ILE A 188 -10.62 26.56 -9.16
C ILE A 188 -9.76 27.82 -9.32
N GLY A 189 -8.45 27.67 -9.54
CA GLY A 189 -7.50 28.78 -9.65
C GLY A 189 -6.45 28.54 -10.73
N SER A 190 -5.62 29.55 -10.98
CA SER A 190 -4.50 29.46 -11.92
C SER A 190 -3.23 28.89 -11.28
N GLU A 191 -3.32 28.34 -10.06
CA GLU A 191 -2.17 27.77 -9.38
C GLU A 191 -1.77 26.44 -10.03
N GLN A 192 -0.48 26.33 -10.34
CA GLN A 192 0.16 25.12 -10.82
C GLN A 192 1.03 24.54 -9.71
N TYR A 193 0.78 23.30 -9.34
CA TYR A 193 1.57 22.56 -8.37
C TYR A 193 2.57 21.69 -9.12
N HIS A 194 3.85 22.06 -8.98
CA HIS A 194 4.98 21.29 -9.49
C HIS A 194 5.46 20.31 -8.41
N GLY A 195 5.03 19.05 -8.50
CA GLY A 195 5.50 18.00 -7.60
C GLY A 195 6.99 17.68 -7.81
N ASN A 196 7.68 17.28 -6.74
CA ASN A 196 9.04 16.74 -6.85
C ASN A 196 8.96 15.26 -7.27
N TYR A 197 9.02 14.99 -8.58
CA TYR A 197 9.04 13.63 -9.10
C TYR A 197 10.47 13.09 -9.21
N GLN A 198 10.72 11.91 -8.66
CA GLN A 198 12.02 11.25 -8.74
C GLN A 198 11.82 9.75 -8.98
N ALA A 199 12.75 9.14 -9.71
CA ALA A 199 12.77 7.68 -9.83
C ALA A 199 13.14 7.08 -8.47
N ALA A 200 12.29 6.21 -7.94
CA ALA A 200 12.57 5.50 -6.69
C ALA A 200 13.82 4.62 -6.85
N ARG A 201 14.84 4.85 -6.02
CA ARG A 201 16.05 4.01 -5.98
C ARG A 201 15.72 2.59 -5.51
N ASP A 202 14.88 2.50 -4.49
CA ASP A 202 14.26 1.27 -4.01
C ASP A 202 12.76 1.49 -3.85
N ALA A 203 11.98 0.85 -4.73
CA ALA A 203 10.53 0.98 -4.72
C ALA A 203 9.89 0.35 -3.47
N ALA A 204 10.51 -0.66 -2.86
CA ALA A 204 9.96 -1.30 -1.66
C ALA A 204 10.02 -0.35 -0.46
N THR A 205 11.19 0.25 -0.21
CA THR A 205 11.36 1.26 0.84
C THR A 205 10.40 2.45 0.67
N VAL A 206 10.19 2.93 -0.55
CA VAL A 206 9.23 4.02 -0.82
C VAL A 206 7.79 3.57 -0.56
N ASN A 207 7.45 2.33 -0.94
CA ASN A 207 6.12 1.78 -0.71
C ASN A 207 5.79 1.65 0.79
N ASP A 208 6.78 1.26 1.59
CA ASP A 208 6.68 1.16 3.05
C ASP A 208 6.62 2.54 3.71
N TYR A 209 7.39 3.51 3.19
CA TYR A 209 7.34 4.90 3.66
C TYR A 209 5.93 5.48 3.51
N ILE A 210 5.32 5.32 2.33
CA ILE A 210 3.95 5.80 2.06
C ILE A 210 2.92 5.08 2.94
N ALA A 211 3.19 3.83 3.35
CA ALA A 211 2.29 3.06 4.19
C ALA A 211 2.41 3.36 5.70
N LYS A 212 3.37 4.20 6.12
CA LYS A 212 3.73 4.40 7.54
C LYS A 212 2.55 4.83 8.42
N GLU A 213 1.65 5.68 7.92
CA GLU A 213 0.49 6.18 8.68
C GLU A 213 -0.79 5.36 8.45
N GLY A 214 -0.75 4.33 7.59
CA GLY A 214 -1.86 3.41 7.34
C GLY A 214 -3.06 4.00 6.57
N VAL A 215 -3.09 5.32 6.34
CA VAL A 215 -4.11 5.99 5.52
C VAL A 215 -3.55 6.20 4.11
N PHE A 216 -3.85 5.26 3.21
CA PHE A 216 -3.48 5.37 1.80
C PHE A 216 -4.53 4.72 0.91
N VAL A 217 -4.51 5.10 -0.36
CA VAL A 217 -5.30 4.48 -1.41
C VAL A 217 -4.35 3.76 -2.35
N GLU A 218 -4.74 2.58 -2.81
CA GLU A 218 -3.95 1.78 -3.74
C GLU A 218 -4.76 1.26 -4.93
N HIS A 219 -4.07 1.03 -6.04
CA HIS A 219 -4.60 0.44 -7.25
C HIS A 219 -3.55 -0.45 -7.91
N GLY A 220 -3.95 -1.66 -8.29
CA GLY A 220 -3.07 -2.66 -8.91
C GLY A 220 -2.27 -3.48 -7.88
N GLU A 221 -1.36 -4.32 -8.37
CA GLU A 221 -0.47 -5.14 -7.54
C GLU A 221 0.97 -4.60 -7.59
N PHE A 222 1.55 -4.33 -6.42
CA PHE A 222 2.92 -3.87 -6.34
C PHE A 222 3.90 -4.99 -6.68
N ILE A 223 4.72 -4.78 -7.73
CA ILE A 223 5.78 -5.72 -8.09
C ILE A 223 7.09 -5.24 -7.50
N GLY A 224 7.49 -5.84 -6.37
CA GLY A 224 8.81 -5.65 -5.78
C GLY A 224 9.92 -6.22 -6.67
N ARG A 225 11.09 -5.57 -6.67
CA ARG A 225 12.28 -6.14 -7.31
C ARG A 225 12.67 -7.38 -6.49
N LYS A 226 12.65 -8.58 -7.09
CA LYS A 226 13.23 -9.77 -6.44
C LYS A 226 14.70 -9.44 -6.12
N GLN A 227 15.04 -9.36 -4.84
CA GLN A 227 16.45 -9.29 -4.45
C GLN A 227 17.11 -10.55 -5.00
N LYS A 228 18.05 -10.38 -5.93
CA LYS A 228 19.02 -11.45 -6.18
C LYS A 228 19.79 -11.59 -4.88
N SER A 229 19.69 -12.74 -4.22
CA SER A 229 20.62 -13.10 -3.16
C SER A 229 22.03 -12.86 -3.71
N SER A 230 22.84 -12.08 -2.99
CA SER A 230 24.24 -11.91 -3.37
C SER A 230 24.85 -13.29 -3.54
N ALA A 231 25.63 -13.52 -4.60
CA ALA A 231 26.25 -14.81 -4.84
C ALA A 231 27.04 -15.29 -3.61
N ASP A 232 27.63 -14.34 -2.86
CA ASP A 232 28.32 -14.58 -1.59
C ASP A 232 27.44 -15.22 -0.50
N VAL A 233 26.15 -14.86 -0.42
CA VAL A 233 25.21 -15.45 0.55
C VAL A 233 24.93 -16.91 0.21
N VAL A 234 24.70 -17.18 -1.08
CA VAL A 234 24.46 -18.55 -1.59
C VAL A 234 25.70 -19.42 -1.35
N TYR A 235 26.91 -18.89 -1.59
CA TYR A 235 28.14 -19.63 -1.35
C TYR A 235 28.43 -19.86 0.14
N ARG A 236 28.13 -18.89 1.00
CA ARG A 236 28.26 -19.06 2.46
C ARG A 236 27.33 -20.18 2.96
N GLU A 237 26.09 -20.20 2.49
CA GLU A 237 25.10 -21.23 2.83
C GLU A 237 25.47 -22.61 2.28
N ALA A 238 26.11 -22.68 1.11
CA ALA A 238 26.61 -23.92 0.54
C ALA A 238 27.80 -24.50 1.32
N ILE A 239 28.66 -23.65 1.89
CA ILE A 239 29.82 -24.07 2.71
C ILE A 239 29.39 -24.52 4.11
N SER A 240 28.26 -24.04 4.62
CA SER A 240 27.74 -24.45 5.94
C SER A 240 27.02 -25.80 5.93
N GLN A 241 26.89 -26.47 4.78
CA GLN A 241 26.27 -27.79 4.70
C GLN A 241 27.23 -28.89 5.17
N ASP A 242 26.71 -30.08 5.48
CA ASP A 242 27.54 -31.19 5.99
C ASP A 242 28.18 -32.04 4.89
N ASN A 243 27.68 -31.94 3.66
CA ASN A 243 28.08 -32.81 2.56
C ASN A 243 28.08 -32.09 1.20
N THR A 244 28.84 -32.65 0.25
CA THR A 244 28.99 -32.10 -1.10
C THR A 244 27.66 -32.03 -1.86
N GLU A 245 26.77 -33.00 -1.71
CA GLU A 245 25.52 -33.09 -2.49
C GLU A 245 24.51 -32.02 -2.06
N SER A 246 24.35 -31.81 -0.76
CA SER A 246 23.53 -30.75 -0.16
C SER A 246 24.06 -29.36 -0.52
N ALA A 247 25.39 -29.16 -0.46
CA ALA A 247 26.02 -27.92 -0.89
C ALA A 247 25.78 -27.62 -2.39
N LEU A 248 25.82 -28.65 -3.25
CA LEU A 248 25.53 -28.52 -4.67
C LEU A 248 24.07 -28.15 -4.94
N GLU A 249 23.13 -28.69 -4.16
CA GLU A 249 21.70 -28.37 -4.32
C GLU A 249 21.40 -26.92 -3.93
N VAL A 250 22.02 -26.40 -2.87
CA VAL A 250 21.95 -24.98 -2.49
C VAL A 250 22.45 -24.07 -3.62
N ILE A 251 23.59 -24.41 -4.24
CA ILE A 251 24.16 -23.65 -5.37
C ILE A 251 23.26 -23.76 -6.61
N ARG A 252 22.66 -24.93 -6.86
CA ARG A 252 21.72 -25.13 -7.97
C ARG A 252 20.51 -24.21 -7.86
N GLN A 253 19.98 -24.04 -6.66
CA GLN A 253 18.80 -23.21 -6.39
C GLN A 253 19.13 -21.71 -6.33
N GLY A 254 20.25 -21.34 -5.69
CA GLY A 254 20.63 -19.93 -5.48
C GLY A 254 21.49 -19.30 -6.58
N ALA A 255 22.28 -20.09 -7.32
CA ALA A 255 23.23 -19.62 -8.34
C ALA A 255 23.29 -20.57 -9.57
N PRO A 256 22.20 -20.69 -10.35
CA PRO A 256 22.09 -21.68 -11.42
C PRO A 256 23.10 -21.49 -12.56
N CYS A 257 23.53 -20.26 -12.85
CA CYS A 257 24.54 -20.01 -13.89
C CYS A 257 25.90 -20.62 -13.51
N ASP A 258 26.33 -20.47 -12.27
CA ASP A 258 27.61 -21.01 -11.80
C ASP A 258 27.56 -22.54 -11.68
N TYR A 259 26.40 -23.08 -11.29
CA TYR A 259 26.16 -24.52 -11.29
C TYR A 259 26.31 -25.14 -12.70
N VAL A 260 25.88 -24.45 -13.75
CA VAL A 260 25.94 -24.97 -15.13
C VAL A 260 27.30 -24.72 -15.79
N ILE A 261 27.85 -23.51 -15.66
CA ILE A 261 29.06 -23.11 -16.39
C ILE A 261 30.33 -23.61 -15.67
N ASN A 262 30.34 -23.60 -14.33
CA ASN A 262 31.52 -23.89 -13.52
C ASN A 262 31.36 -25.17 -12.69
N PHE A 263 30.47 -26.09 -13.09
CA PHE A 263 30.13 -27.31 -12.34
C PHE A 263 31.35 -28.08 -11.83
N ASP A 264 32.31 -28.36 -12.72
CA ASP A 264 33.49 -29.18 -12.39
C ASP A 264 34.36 -28.53 -11.32
N LYS A 265 34.51 -27.20 -11.38
CA LYS A 265 35.29 -26.43 -10.40
C LYS A 265 34.58 -26.41 -9.05
N VAL A 266 33.27 -26.18 -9.06
CA VAL A 266 32.44 -26.15 -7.84
C VAL A 266 32.47 -27.52 -7.15
N LYS A 267 32.18 -28.59 -7.89
CA LYS A 267 32.18 -29.96 -7.37
C LYS A 267 33.55 -30.38 -6.83
N THR A 268 34.63 -30.08 -7.56
CA THR A 268 36.00 -30.39 -7.11
C THR A 268 36.36 -29.66 -5.82
N ASN A 269 36.00 -28.38 -5.71
CA ASN A 269 36.25 -27.59 -4.50
C ASN A 269 35.45 -28.11 -3.31
N LEU A 270 34.15 -28.40 -3.48
CA LEU A 270 33.30 -28.95 -2.42
C LEU A 270 33.81 -30.32 -1.95
N ASN A 271 34.21 -31.20 -2.88
CA ASN A 271 34.81 -32.49 -2.53
C ASN A 271 36.11 -32.35 -1.75
N ARG A 272 36.89 -31.29 -2.01
CA ARG A 272 38.11 -31.00 -1.24
C ARG A 272 37.80 -30.50 0.17
N ILE A 273 36.78 -29.67 0.32
CA ILE A 273 36.34 -29.12 1.62
C ILE A 273 35.77 -30.23 2.51
N TYR A 274 34.92 -31.10 1.95
CA TYR A 274 34.26 -32.19 2.69
C TYR A 274 35.03 -33.52 2.69
N LYS A 275 36.32 -33.52 2.31
CA LYS A 275 37.11 -34.75 2.29
C LYS A 275 37.32 -35.24 3.72
N LYS A 276 36.64 -36.34 4.09
CA LYS A 276 36.87 -37.00 5.37
C LYS A 276 38.35 -37.40 5.49
N PRO A 277 39.00 -37.18 6.65
CA PRO A 277 40.35 -37.68 6.85
C PRO A 277 40.36 -39.20 6.65
N PRO A 278 41.42 -39.76 6.05
CA PRO A 278 41.52 -41.20 5.88
C PRO A 278 41.39 -41.86 7.26
N THR A 279 40.60 -42.93 7.34
CA THR A 279 40.50 -43.71 8.57
C THR A 279 41.91 -44.16 8.97
N PRO A 280 42.31 -43.99 10.25
CA PRO A 280 43.60 -44.48 10.72
C PRO A 280 43.77 -45.95 10.33
N TYR A 281 44.94 -46.31 9.82
CA TYR A 281 45.26 -47.69 9.51
C TYR A 281 45.10 -48.52 10.78
N THR A 282 44.14 -49.45 10.76
CA THR A 282 43.95 -50.44 11.80
C THR A 282 44.60 -51.72 11.32
N ASN A 283 45.61 -52.18 12.05
CA ASN A 283 46.31 -53.42 11.71
C ASN A 283 45.28 -54.58 11.76
N PRO A 284 45.06 -55.33 10.67
CA PRO A 284 44.13 -56.45 10.64
C PRO A 284 44.59 -57.64 11.51
N PHE A 285 45.82 -57.61 12.01
CA PHE A 285 46.39 -58.60 12.92
C PHE A 285 46.62 -57.97 14.30
N SER A 286 45.55 -57.80 15.08
CA SER A 286 45.62 -57.30 16.46
C SER A 286 45.69 -58.41 17.51
N ASP A 287 45.09 -59.56 17.22
CA ASP A 287 45.00 -60.68 18.16
C ASP A 287 45.94 -61.81 17.73
N PHE A 288 47.14 -61.81 18.28
CA PHE A 288 48.05 -62.95 18.17
C PHE A 288 47.86 -63.85 19.41
N GLU A 289 47.05 -64.89 19.29
CA GLU A 289 46.94 -65.90 20.34
C GLU A 289 48.27 -66.66 20.50
N ASN A 290 48.75 -66.82 21.74
CA ASN A 290 49.99 -67.51 22.15
C ASN A 290 51.35 -66.80 21.89
N ILE A 291 51.43 -65.47 21.95
CA ILE A 291 52.75 -64.81 22.05
C ILE A 291 53.29 -64.92 23.49
N PRO A 292 54.52 -65.43 23.71
CA PRO A 292 55.16 -65.38 25.02
C PRO A 292 55.30 -63.94 25.52
N ALA A 293 54.97 -63.69 26.79
CA ALA A 293 54.92 -62.35 27.37
C ALA A 293 56.17 -61.48 27.09
N ILE A 294 57.35 -62.12 27.03
CA ILE A 294 58.63 -61.47 26.76
C ILE A 294 58.68 -60.76 25.39
N MET A 295 57.98 -61.30 24.38
CA MET A 295 57.95 -60.73 23.04
C MET A 295 56.96 -59.56 22.94
N THR A 296 55.86 -59.61 23.71
CA THR A 296 54.89 -58.52 23.81
C THR A 296 55.52 -57.31 24.53
N GLU A 297 56.25 -57.55 25.60
CA GLU A 297 56.98 -56.52 26.36
C GLU A 297 58.08 -55.87 25.48
N TRP A 298 58.88 -56.69 24.80
CA TRP A 298 59.89 -56.20 23.85
C TRP A 298 59.27 -55.35 22.73
N ALA A 299 58.14 -55.76 22.16
CA ALA A 299 57.45 -55.03 21.11
C ALA A 299 56.92 -53.67 21.62
N HIS A 300 56.36 -53.59 22.82
CA HIS A 300 55.89 -52.34 23.41
C HIS A 300 57.03 -51.34 23.72
N GLU A 301 58.22 -51.85 24.06
CA GLU A 301 59.39 -51.02 24.34
C GLU A 301 60.12 -50.55 23.07
N ASN A 302 60.15 -51.38 22.02
CA ASN A 302 61.00 -51.14 20.83
C ASN A 302 60.22 -50.75 19.57
N ILE A 303 58.95 -51.10 19.46
CA ILE A 303 58.07 -50.74 18.34
C ILE A 303 57.16 -49.60 18.79
N ARG A 304 57.75 -48.43 19.04
CA ARG A 304 57.01 -47.17 19.15
C ARG A 304 57.19 -46.40 17.85
N ASP A 305 56.09 -46.23 17.11
CA ASP A 305 56.06 -45.39 15.92
C ASP A 305 56.18 -43.91 16.35
N PRO A 306 57.21 -43.15 15.92
CA PRO A 306 57.38 -41.75 16.26
C PRO A 306 56.21 -40.86 15.81
N ALA A 307 55.36 -41.35 14.90
CA ALA A 307 54.21 -40.61 14.38
C ALA A 307 53.01 -40.55 15.35
N TYR A 308 53.09 -41.18 16.53
CA TYR A 308 52.02 -41.20 17.54
C TYR A 308 52.21 -40.21 18.70
N GLU A 309 53.05 -39.18 18.56
CA GLU A 309 52.82 -37.94 19.30
C GLU A 309 51.58 -37.27 18.69
N THR A 310 50.42 -37.46 19.33
CA THR A 310 49.35 -36.48 19.19
C THR A 310 49.89 -35.18 19.79
N PRO A 311 50.04 -34.08 19.03
CA PRO A 311 50.15 -32.79 19.68
C PRO A 311 48.85 -32.66 20.49
N ALA A 312 48.98 -32.40 21.79
CA ALA A 312 47.83 -32.12 22.64
C ALA A 312 46.96 -31.09 21.91
N GLY A 313 45.75 -31.50 21.52
CA GLY A 313 44.78 -30.60 20.91
C GLY A 313 44.60 -29.37 21.81
N PRO A 314 44.33 -28.19 21.23
CA PRO A 314 44.20 -26.96 21.99
C PRO A 314 43.18 -27.17 23.11
N GLN A 315 43.59 -26.85 24.34
CA GLN A 315 42.70 -26.85 25.50
C GLN A 315 41.44 -26.06 25.15
N GLN A 316 40.29 -26.70 25.28
CA GLN A 316 39.00 -26.01 25.22
C GLN A 316 39.03 -24.91 26.29
N GLY A 317 39.02 -23.65 25.84
CA GLY A 317 38.77 -22.51 26.71
C GLY A 317 37.37 -22.64 27.32
N PRO A 318 37.14 -22.11 28.54
CA PRO A 318 35.85 -22.20 29.18
C PRO A 318 34.79 -21.49 28.33
N SER A 319 33.67 -22.19 28.10
CA SER A 319 32.50 -21.65 27.42
C SER A 319 31.96 -20.42 28.16
N PRO A 320 31.57 -19.34 27.45
CA PRO A 320 30.84 -18.23 28.04
C PRO A 320 29.41 -18.61 28.43
#